data_AF-A0A0F9SK08-F1
#
_entry.id   AF-A0A0F9SK08-F1
#
_cell.length_a   1.000
_cell.length_b   1.000
_cell.length_c   1.000
_cell.angle_alpha   90.00
_cell.angle_beta   90.00
_cell.angle_gamma   90.00
#
_symmetry.space_group_name_H-M   'P 1'
#
loop_
_entity.id
_entity.type
_entity.pdbx_description
1 polymer ?
#
loop_
_entity_poly.entity_id
_entity_poly.type
_entity_poly.pdbx_seq_one_letter_code
_entity_poly.pdbx_strand_id
1 'polypeptide(L)' 'MTEEIYLEDLMCWNCGKRDYVEIPKGKTIKDYCDETKCSKCGCHRRLK' A
#
# COMPACT_ATOMS: atom_id res chain seq x y z
N MET A 1 -7.05 20.37 11.83
CA MET A 1 -6.22 20.18 10.62
C MET A 1 -6.61 18.83 10.07
N THR A 2 -7.36 18.76 8.97
CA THR A 2 -7.76 17.51 8.34
C THR A 2 -6.59 17.02 7.49
N GLU A 3 -5.88 16.00 7.94
CA GLU A 3 -4.89 15.32 7.11
C GLU A 3 -5.61 14.74 5.89
N GLU A 4 -5.20 15.16 4.70
CA GLU A 4 -5.76 14.62 3.47
C GLU A 4 -5.18 13.22 3.25
N ILE A 5 -6.06 12.22 3.26
CA ILE A 5 -5.71 10.81 3.05
C ILE A 5 -6.24 10.41 1.67
N TYR A 6 -5.41 9.76 0.86
CA TYR A 6 -5.85 9.14 -0.38
C TYR A 6 -6.00 7.64 -0.18
N LEU A 7 -7.08 7.08 -0.71
CA LEU A 7 -7.32 5.64 -0.75
C LEU A 7 -6.80 5.09 -2.08
N GLU A 8 -5.81 4.22 -2.01
CA GLU A 8 -5.23 3.58 -3.19
C GLU A 8 -5.50 2.07 -3.18
N ASP A 9 -5.85 1.50 -4.34
CA ASP A 9 -5.97 0.04 -4.52
C ASP A 9 -4.60 -0.55 -4.86
N LEU A 10 -4.00 -1.28 -3.91
CA LEU A 10 -2.72 -1.97 -4.11
C LEU A 10 -2.92 -3.46 -4.30
N MET A 11 -2.48 -3.96 -5.45
CA MET A 11 -2.39 -5.40 -5.69
C MET A 11 -0.99 -5.92 -5.33
N CYS A 12 -0.92 -6.87 -4.42
CA CYS A 12 0.31 -7.59 -4.12
C CYS A 12 0.71 -8.48 -5.29
N TRP A 13 1.87 -8.23 -5.88
CA TRP A 13 2.39 -9.04 -6.99
C TRP A 13 2.45 -10.54 -6.67
N ASN A 14 2.93 -10.91 -5.48
CA ASN A 14 3.21 -12.31 -5.16
C ASN A 14 1.95 -13.19 -5.04
N CYS A 15 0.88 -12.65 -4.44
CA CYS A 15 -0.31 -13.43 -4.11
C CYS A 15 -1.60 -12.92 -4.78
N GLY A 16 -1.52 -11.84 -5.56
CA GLY A 16 -2.63 -11.21 -6.26
C GLY A 16 -3.68 -10.57 -5.36
N LYS A 17 -3.46 -10.50 -4.03
CA LYS A 17 -4.42 -9.86 -3.12
C LYS A 17 -4.43 -8.36 -3.35
N ARG A 18 -5.62 -7.80 -3.50
CA ARG A 18 -5.87 -6.36 -3.48
C ARG A 18 -6.16 -5.90 -2.07
N ASP A 19 -5.51 -4.83 -1.66
CA ASP A 19 -5.70 -4.17 -0.38
C ASP A 19 -5.91 -2.67 -0.66
N TYR A 20 -6.99 -2.10 -0.12
CA TYR A 20 -7.20 -0.66 -0.11
C TYR A 20 -6.40 -0.06 1.04
N VAL A 21 -5.56 0.90 0.74
CA VAL A 21 -4.65 1.49 1.73
C VAL A 21 -4.83 2.99 1.79
N GLU A 22 -4.79 3.50 3.01
CA GLU A 22 -4.85 4.92 3.32
C GLU A 22 -3.43 5.48 3.32
N ILE A 23 -3.10 6.30 2.32
CA ILE A 23 -1.80 6.94 2.18
C ILE A 23 -1.92 8.41 2.62
N PRO A 24 -1.19 8.82 3.67
CA PRO A 24 -1.18 10.22 4.10
C PRO A 24 -0.57 11.14 3.04
N LYS A 25 -1.08 12.38 2.92
CA LYS A 25 -0.47 13.44 2.10
C LYS A 25 1.01 13.59 2.47
N GLY A 26 1.90 13.26 1.54
CA GLY A 26 3.36 13.37 1.72
C GLY A 26 4.12 12.04 1.77
N LYS A 27 3.43 10.90 1.85
CA LYS A 27 4.05 9.59 1.57
C LYS A 27 3.73 9.15 0.15
N THR A 28 4.69 8.54 -0.52
CA THR A 28 4.44 7.92 -1.83
C THR A 28 3.92 6.50 -1.65
N ILE A 29 3.25 5.98 -2.67
CA ILE A 29 2.82 4.58 -2.68
C ILE A 29 4.03 3.65 -2.56
N LYS A 30 5.17 4.04 -3.16
CA LYS A 30 6.42 3.29 -3.05
C LYS A 30 6.91 3.17 -1.61
N ASP A 31 6.95 4.29 -0.87
CA ASP A 31 7.36 4.29 0.54
C ASP A 31 6.45 3.37 1.36
N TYR A 32 5.14 3.46 1.13
CA TYR A 32 4.17 2.60 1.80
C TYR A 32 4.37 1.12 1.45
N CYS A 33 4.65 0.80 0.18
CA CYS A 33 4.94 -0.54 -0.31
C CYS A 33 6.23 -1.16 0.26
N ASP A 34 7.25 -0.33 0.47
CA ASP A 34 8.52 -0.75 1.08
C ASP A 34 8.37 -0.94 2.60
N GLU A 35 7.60 -0.09 3.28
CA GLU A 35 7.35 -0.18 4.72
C GLU A 35 6.31 -1.24 5.09
N THR A 36 5.36 -1.57 4.19
CA THR A 36 4.25 -2.48 4.49
C THR A 36 4.38 -3.85 3.82
N LYS A 37 4.04 -4.87 4.60
CA LYS A 37 3.94 -6.26 4.13
C LYS A 37 2.49 -6.54 3.75
N CYS A 38 2.30 -7.31 2.68
CA CYS A 38 0.98 -7.77 2.28
C CYS A 38 0.39 -8.68 3.37
N SER A 39 -0.86 -8.42 3.73
CA SER A 39 -1.59 -9.14 4.79
C SER A 39 -1.79 -10.63 4.54
N LYS A 40 -1.62 -11.10 3.30
CA LYS A 40 -1.81 -12.52 2.92
C LYS A 40 -0.50 -13.31 2.84
N CYS A 41 0.54 -12.76 2.23
CA CYS A 41 1.81 -13.47 2.00
C CYS A 41 2.94 -13.02 2.96
N GLY A 42 2.76 -11.92 3.70
CA GLY A 42 3.84 -11.32 4.50
C GLY A 42 4.99 -10.73 3.67
N CYS A 43 4.86 -10.69 2.35
CA CYS A 43 5.86 -10.20 1.42
C CYS A 43 5.75 -8.68 1.23
N HIS A 44 6.87 -7.99 0.94
CA HIS A 44 6.84 -6.56 0.63
C HIS A 44 5.92 -6.32 -0.57
N ARG A 45 4.98 -5.39 -0.43
CA ARG A 45 3.99 -5.09 -1.48
C ARG A 45 4.73 -4.46 -2.65
N ARG A 46 5.07 -5.24 -3.67
CA ARG A 46 5.53 -4.66 -4.95
C ARG A 46 4.32 -4.35 -5.80
N LEU A 47 4.16 -3.08 -6.15
CA LEU A 47 3.21 -2.65 -7.17
C LEU A 47 3.59 -3.24 -8.53
N LYS A 48 2.58 -3.59 -9.32
CA LYS A 48 2.73 -3.92 -10.74
C LYS A 48 2.24 -2.74 -11.57
#